data_AF-A0A556N6F1-F1
#
_entry.id   AF-A0A556N6F1-F1
#
_cell.length_a   1.000
_cell.length_b   1.000
_cell.length_c   1.000
_cell.angle_alpha   90.00
_cell.angle_beta   90.00
_cell.angle_gamma   90.00
#
_symmetry.space_group_name_H-M   'P 1'
#
loop_
_entity.id
_entity.type
_entity.pdbx_description
1 polymer ?
#
loop_
_entity_poly.entity_id
_entity_poly.type
_entity_poly.pdbx_seq_one_letter_code
_entity_poly.pdbx_strand_id
1 'polypeptide(L)'
;MSKIWFLISFLSVFAIGAHSQEMDSLLPYQKYKNRLVLYSDFGWSTAPMSISYPFTQEIKHVKFRNNFNPVLGFGFSYKWMSLRFGITLPNSVRSKNKFGKTTYYDLGFDFSFKNMYFDVDWHLYQGYAMKNADRWNDTISPDEPNLIREDINAASFSINAWQFFKNDFKMAAFKGKTASYHRDVRTFYLKYTTNYYGISSAQPILPIELQDTAESKTSASVIGAFDVGVVPGYAYVRRWRIFQIGIMGGLGLVLQSKIYTFEGTTRSFLGLAPRVDFKIVGGINKPKYFIMFVSDFDNKSIAFNDFSYKQTYYNLRIVGGIRLNVSKKKEAREAAEKKAQDEAEKEKRKNL
;
A
#
# COMPACT_ATOMS: atom_id res chain seq x y z
N MET A 1 -24.14 8.09 -22.32
CA MET A 1 -24.84 8.33 -21.04
C MET A 1 -25.12 7.06 -20.19
N SER A 2 -24.81 5.83 -20.64
CA SER A 2 -25.14 4.60 -19.88
C SER A 2 -24.08 4.11 -18.88
N LYS A 3 -22.84 4.64 -18.87
CA LYS A 3 -21.75 4.14 -18.01
C LYS A 3 -21.78 4.68 -16.57
N ILE A 4 -22.49 5.79 -16.30
CA ILE A 4 -22.60 6.41 -14.97
C ILE A 4 -23.65 5.69 -14.10
N TRP A 5 -24.70 5.14 -14.70
CA TRP A 5 -25.76 4.41 -13.99
C TRP A 5 -25.30 3.05 -13.44
N PHE A 6 -24.32 2.41 -14.08
CA PHE A 6 -23.72 1.18 -13.58
C PHE A 6 -22.87 1.41 -12.32
N LEU A 7 -22.17 2.56 -12.24
CA LEU A 7 -21.38 2.93 -11.06
C LEU A 7 -22.27 3.30 -9.86
N ILE A 8 -23.42 3.94 -10.12
CA ILE A 8 -24.39 4.32 -9.09
C ILE A 8 -25.20 3.10 -8.59
N SER A 9 -25.50 2.13 -9.47
CA SER A 9 -26.19 0.89 -9.07
C SER A 9 -25.32 -0.07 -8.27
N PHE A 10 -23.99 -0.05 -8.45
CA PHE A 10 -23.09 -0.87 -7.63
C PHE A 10 -22.93 -0.32 -6.19
N LEU A 11 -23.21 0.97 -5.98
CA LEU A 11 -23.14 1.64 -4.68
C LEU A 11 -24.42 1.52 -3.84
N SER A 12 -25.58 1.25 -4.45
CA SER A 12 -26.88 1.24 -3.78
C SER A 12 -27.25 -0.08 -3.08
N VAL A 13 -26.54 -1.19 -3.35
CA VAL A 13 -26.89 -2.53 -2.79
C VAL A 13 -26.38 -2.75 -1.35
N PHE A 14 -25.60 -1.84 -0.76
CA PHE A 14 -24.95 -2.06 0.56
C PHE A 14 -25.66 -1.42 1.78
N ALA A 15 -26.93 -1.04 1.65
CA ALA A 15 -27.66 -0.27 2.65
C ALA A 15 -28.83 -1.04 3.29
N ILE A 16 -28.58 -2.19 3.92
CA ILE A 16 -29.53 -2.79 4.88
C ILE A 16 -28.78 -3.18 6.15
N GLY A 17 -29.36 -2.82 7.30
CA GLY A 17 -28.87 -3.16 8.65
C GLY A 17 -28.64 -1.93 9.53
N ALA A 18 -29.73 -1.28 9.96
CA ALA A 18 -29.71 -0.35 11.08
C ALA A 18 -29.76 -1.14 12.39
N HIS A 19 -28.69 -1.11 13.18
CA HIS A 19 -28.70 -1.48 14.60
C HIS A 19 -27.94 -0.42 15.40
N SER A 20 -28.48 -0.13 16.58
CA SER A 20 -27.91 0.65 17.68
C SER A 20 -26.41 0.36 17.88
N GLN A 21 -25.62 1.41 18.11
CA GLN A 21 -24.20 1.30 18.47
C GLN A 21 -24.09 1.01 19.98
N GLU A 22 -24.52 -0.16 20.42
CA GLU A 22 -24.21 -0.64 21.77
C GLU A 22 -22.72 -1.00 21.86
N MET A 23 -22.07 -0.52 22.92
CA MET A 23 -20.77 -1.04 23.32
C MET A 23 -20.99 -2.44 23.87
N ASP A 24 -20.73 -3.44 23.05
CA ASP A 24 -20.67 -4.82 23.50
C ASP A 24 -19.43 -4.94 24.40
N SER A 25 -19.61 -4.80 25.71
CA SER A 25 -18.54 -4.69 26.73
C SER A 25 -17.65 -5.93 26.82
N LEU A 26 -18.09 -7.03 26.20
CA LEU A 26 -17.40 -8.30 26.10
C LEU A 26 -16.31 -8.31 25.01
N LEU A 27 -16.49 -7.54 23.93
CA LEU A 27 -15.55 -7.53 22.82
C LEU A 27 -14.31 -6.67 23.14
N PRO A 28 -13.10 -7.10 22.75
CA PRO A 28 -11.88 -6.34 23.01
C PRO A 28 -11.73 -5.12 22.08
N TYR A 29 -12.69 -4.87 21.18
CA TYR A 29 -12.67 -3.78 20.22
C TYR A 29 -14.06 -3.14 20.03
N GLN A 30 -14.07 -1.90 19.58
CA GLN A 30 -15.27 -1.16 19.21
C GLN A 30 -15.26 -0.81 17.72
N LYS A 31 -16.31 -1.20 17.00
CA LYS A 31 -16.51 -0.85 15.59
C LYS A 31 -17.31 0.45 15.43
N TYR A 32 -16.88 1.29 14.50
CA TYR A 32 -17.57 2.52 14.13
C TYR A 32 -18.43 2.33 12.87
N LYS A 33 -19.30 1.30 12.85
CA LYS A 33 -20.03 0.81 11.66
C LYS A 33 -20.83 1.91 10.93
N ASN A 34 -21.41 2.86 11.66
CA ASN A 34 -22.26 3.92 11.11
C ASN A 34 -21.51 5.23 10.88
N ARG A 35 -20.17 5.18 10.89
CA ARG A 35 -19.33 6.36 10.69
C ARG A 35 -18.63 6.30 9.34
N LEU A 36 -18.82 7.37 8.58
CA LEU A 36 -17.98 7.70 7.44
C LEU A 36 -16.65 8.21 7.98
N VAL A 37 -15.55 7.63 7.52
CA VAL A 37 -14.21 8.06 7.89
C VAL A 37 -13.62 8.80 6.71
N LEU A 38 -13.24 10.05 6.94
CA LEU A 38 -12.42 10.82 6.02
C LEU A 38 -11.05 10.99 6.66
N TYR A 39 -10.00 10.68 5.92
CA TYR A 39 -8.64 10.77 6.42
C TYR A 39 -7.68 11.25 5.35
N SER A 40 -6.58 11.83 5.82
CA SER A 40 -5.42 12.13 5.00
C SER A 40 -4.20 11.53 5.68
N ASP A 41 -3.18 11.24 4.89
CA ASP A 41 -1.89 10.82 5.41
C ASP A 41 -0.76 11.58 4.75
N PHE A 42 0.27 11.86 5.53
CA PHE A 42 1.50 12.48 5.06
C PHE A 42 2.66 11.56 5.37
N GLY A 43 3.55 11.35 4.41
CA GLY A 43 4.64 10.42 4.60
C GLY A 43 5.64 10.35 3.47
N TRP A 44 6.47 9.33 3.52
CA TRP A 44 7.46 9.02 2.50
C TRP A 44 7.24 7.61 2.01
N SER A 45 7.35 7.44 0.69
CA SER A 45 7.38 6.15 0.03
C SER A 45 8.65 6.07 -0.78
N THR A 46 9.42 5.00 -0.56
CA THR A 46 10.67 4.79 -1.30
C THR A 46 10.78 3.36 -1.76
N ALA A 47 11.40 3.17 -2.93
CA ALA A 47 11.55 1.87 -3.57
C ALA A 47 12.97 1.71 -4.13
N PRO A 48 14.03 1.82 -3.29
CA PRO A 48 15.39 1.52 -3.71
C PRO A 48 15.49 0.10 -4.23
N MET A 49 16.31 -0.07 -5.26
CA MET A 49 16.60 -1.38 -5.82
C MET A 49 18.11 -1.59 -5.97
N SER A 50 18.51 -2.84 -6.13
CA SER A 50 19.87 -3.22 -6.45
C SER A 50 19.89 -4.46 -7.32
N ILE A 51 20.77 -4.45 -8.31
CA ILE A 51 21.13 -5.64 -9.08
C ILE A 51 22.50 -6.10 -8.58
N SER A 52 22.63 -7.39 -8.29
CA SER A 52 23.89 -8.01 -7.89
C SER A 52 24.28 -9.04 -8.93
N TYR A 53 25.51 -8.94 -9.42
CA TYR A 53 26.16 -9.82 -10.39
C TYR A 53 27.66 -9.51 -10.32
N PRO A 54 28.56 -10.49 -10.55
CA PRO A 54 30.00 -10.23 -10.65
C PRO A 54 30.35 -9.48 -11.94
N PHE A 55 29.94 -8.21 -12.07
CA PHE A 55 30.20 -7.38 -13.24
C PHE A 55 31.70 -7.24 -13.50
N THR A 56 32.46 -6.96 -12.45
CA THR A 56 33.93 -6.96 -12.44
C THR A 56 34.42 -7.48 -11.09
N GLN A 57 35.75 -7.61 -10.92
CA GLN A 57 36.33 -7.98 -9.62
C GLN A 57 35.94 -7.00 -8.49
N GLU A 58 35.75 -5.72 -8.83
CA GLU A 58 35.42 -4.66 -7.87
C GLU A 58 33.91 -4.36 -7.75
N ILE A 59 33.16 -4.55 -8.84
CA ILE A 59 31.75 -4.14 -8.92
C ILE A 59 30.87 -5.38 -8.87
N LYS A 60 30.26 -5.58 -7.70
CA LYS A 60 29.33 -6.71 -7.45
C LYS A 60 27.87 -6.28 -7.35
N HIS A 61 27.63 -4.98 -7.16
CA HIS A 61 26.31 -4.43 -6.92
C HIS A 61 26.12 -3.08 -7.60
N VAL A 62 25.05 -2.98 -8.38
CA VAL A 62 24.58 -1.73 -8.97
C VAL A 62 23.35 -1.30 -8.19
N LYS A 63 23.41 -0.12 -7.58
CA LYS A 63 22.36 0.39 -6.69
C LYS A 63 21.58 1.48 -7.42
N PHE A 64 20.28 1.31 -7.53
CA PHE A 64 19.40 2.36 -8.05
C PHE A 64 18.64 3.00 -6.89
N ARG A 65 18.49 4.32 -6.95
CA ARG A 65 17.82 5.12 -5.94
C ARG A 65 16.83 6.04 -6.62
N ASN A 66 15.57 5.94 -6.22
CA ASN A 66 14.57 6.93 -6.54
C ASN A 66 14.82 8.21 -5.71
N ASN A 67 14.54 9.35 -6.32
CA ASN A 67 14.47 10.64 -5.65
C ASN A 67 13.06 10.85 -5.11
N PHE A 68 12.74 10.19 -4.00
CA PHE A 68 11.39 10.22 -3.46
C PHE A 68 10.97 11.64 -3.03
N ASN A 69 9.68 11.89 -3.18
CA ASN A 69 9.02 13.09 -2.71
C ASN A 69 8.15 12.72 -1.50
N PRO A 70 7.84 13.69 -0.61
CA PRO A 70 6.76 13.52 0.34
C PRO A 70 5.45 13.20 -0.39
N VAL A 71 4.64 12.31 0.19
CA VAL A 71 3.37 11.85 -0.38
C VAL A 71 2.24 12.33 0.51
N LEU A 72 1.23 12.93 -0.10
CA LEU A 72 -0.04 13.25 0.53
C LEU A 72 -1.09 12.24 0.05
N GLY A 73 -1.61 11.45 0.97
CA GLY A 73 -2.69 10.51 0.76
C GLY A 73 -4.03 11.10 1.17
N PHE A 74 -5.07 10.79 0.41
CA PHE A 74 -6.46 11.02 0.78
C PHE A 74 -7.18 9.69 0.78
N GLY A 75 -8.03 9.48 1.77
CA GLY A 75 -8.82 8.27 1.80
C GLY A 75 -10.14 8.39 2.53
N PHE A 76 -10.97 7.43 2.18
CA PHE A 76 -12.33 7.29 2.65
C PHE A 76 -12.49 5.86 3.14
N SER A 77 -13.13 5.68 4.29
CA SER A 77 -13.53 4.35 4.77
C SER A 77 -14.97 4.38 5.24
N TYR A 78 -15.70 3.31 4.94
CA TYR A 78 -17.06 3.12 5.40
C TYR A 78 -17.34 1.63 5.64
N LYS A 79 -17.90 1.33 6.82
CA LYS A 79 -18.14 -0.04 7.29
C LYS A 79 -16.89 -0.92 7.19
N TRP A 80 -16.84 -1.81 6.19
CA TRP A 80 -15.84 -2.85 6.01
C TRP A 80 -14.87 -2.57 4.86
N MET A 81 -14.99 -1.43 4.16
CA MET A 81 -14.16 -1.06 3.02
C MET A 81 -13.44 0.28 3.23
N SER A 82 -12.31 0.46 2.55
CA SER A 82 -11.51 1.67 2.53
C SER A 82 -10.83 1.84 1.18
N LEU A 83 -10.74 3.08 0.73
CA LEU A 83 -10.06 3.47 -0.50
C LEU A 83 -9.08 4.59 -0.19
N ARG A 84 -7.89 4.54 -0.79
CA ARG A 84 -6.83 5.53 -0.63
C ARG A 84 -6.20 5.85 -1.97
N PHE A 85 -6.00 7.13 -2.21
CA PHE A 85 -5.23 7.66 -3.33
C PHE A 85 -4.07 8.49 -2.79
N GLY A 86 -2.86 8.26 -3.29
CA GLY A 86 -1.68 9.03 -2.94
C GLY A 86 -1.20 9.89 -4.11
N ILE A 87 -0.84 11.14 -3.81
CA ILE A 87 -0.16 12.05 -4.75
C ILE A 87 1.18 12.49 -4.17
N THR A 88 2.20 12.62 -5.03
CA THR A 88 3.48 13.20 -4.64
C THR A 88 3.39 14.71 -4.55
N LEU A 89 3.91 15.28 -3.47
CA LEU A 89 4.06 16.72 -3.31
C LEU A 89 5.27 17.23 -4.13
N PRO A 90 5.28 18.52 -4.52
CA PRO A 90 6.44 19.12 -5.16
C PRO A 90 7.65 19.13 -4.22
N ASN A 91 8.83 19.22 -4.81
CA ASN A 91 10.16 19.17 -4.17
C ASN A 91 10.57 17.77 -3.69
N SER A 92 11.60 17.27 -4.35
CA SER A 92 12.22 15.99 -4.03
C SER A 92 13.14 16.13 -2.82
N VAL A 93 13.27 15.05 -2.04
CA VAL A 93 14.07 15.06 -0.82
C VAL A 93 15.57 15.16 -1.11
N ARG A 94 16.02 14.72 -2.30
CA ARG A 94 17.42 14.83 -2.74
C ARG A 94 17.56 15.79 -3.92
N SER A 95 18.78 16.27 -4.13
CA SER A 95 19.12 17.13 -5.29
C SER A 95 18.74 16.46 -6.60
N LYS A 96 17.98 17.17 -7.44
CA LYS A 96 17.57 16.70 -8.76
C LYS A 96 18.75 16.51 -9.71
N ASN A 97 19.79 17.34 -9.60
CA ASN A 97 20.99 17.22 -10.43
C ASN A 97 21.74 15.91 -10.17
N LYS A 98 21.65 15.37 -8.95
CA LYS A 98 22.35 14.13 -8.57
C LYS A 98 21.47 12.87 -8.63
N PHE A 99 20.14 13.00 -8.58
CA PHE A 99 19.23 11.86 -8.46
C PHE A 99 18.07 11.87 -9.47
N GLY A 100 17.99 12.87 -10.35
CA GLY A 100 16.87 13.07 -11.25
C GLY A 100 15.55 13.36 -10.52
N LYS A 101 14.46 13.28 -11.27
CA LYS A 101 13.08 13.34 -10.74
C LYS A 101 12.50 11.93 -10.68
N THR A 102 11.81 11.60 -9.60
CA THR A 102 10.96 10.39 -9.54
C THR A 102 9.50 10.79 -9.47
N THR A 103 8.66 10.21 -10.34
CA THR A 103 7.21 10.27 -10.23
C THR A 103 6.69 9.01 -9.53
N TYR A 104 5.69 9.16 -8.66
CA TYR A 104 5.11 8.06 -7.90
C TYR A 104 3.59 8.14 -7.87
N TYR A 105 2.96 6.99 -8.10
CA TYR A 105 1.52 6.81 -8.01
C TYR A 105 1.18 5.65 -7.10
N ASP A 106 0.12 5.83 -6.31
CA ASP A 106 -0.27 4.92 -5.25
C ASP A 106 -1.79 4.80 -5.16
N LEU A 107 -2.28 3.59 -5.32
CA LEU A 107 -3.68 3.24 -5.14
C LEU A 107 -3.77 2.09 -4.15
N GLY A 108 -4.51 2.30 -3.07
CA GLY A 108 -4.77 1.28 -2.06
C GLY A 108 -6.27 1.06 -1.88
N PHE A 109 -6.71 -0.18 -1.94
CA PHE A 109 -8.07 -0.60 -1.63
C PHE A 109 -8.03 -1.72 -0.61
N ASP A 110 -8.75 -1.55 0.50
CA ASP A 110 -8.75 -2.55 1.55
C ASP A 110 -10.15 -2.83 2.07
N PHE A 111 -10.43 -4.09 2.37
CA PHE A 111 -11.75 -4.52 2.78
C PHE A 111 -11.74 -5.75 3.69
N SER A 112 -12.78 -5.94 4.49
CA SER A 112 -12.96 -7.12 5.35
C SER A 112 -14.14 -7.95 4.87
N PHE A 113 -13.94 -9.25 4.69
CA PHE A 113 -14.98 -10.20 4.35
C PHE A 113 -14.88 -11.44 5.24
N LYS A 114 -15.97 -11.79 5.93
CA LYS A 114 -16.00 -12.86 6.95
C LYS A 114 -14.87 -12.66 7.98
N ASN A 115 -14.03 -13.68 8.20
CA ASN A 115 -12.88 -13.62 9.10
C ASN A 115 -11.56 -13.27 8.37
N MET A 116 -11.65 -12.72 7.17
CA MET A 116 -10.50 -12.34 6.37
C MET A 116 -10.46 -10.83 6.14
N TYR A 117 -9.24 -10.32 6.05
CA TYR A 117 -8.96 -8.95 5.64
C TYR A 117 -8.18 -8.98 4.33
N PHE A 118 -8.58 -8.16 3.38
CA PHE A 118 -7.98 -8.05 2.06
C PHE A 118 -7.39 -6.64 1.88
N ASP A 119 -6.21 -6.57 1.29
CA ASP A 119 -5.46 -5.34 0.98
C ASP A 119 -4.95 -5.51 -0.45
N VAL A 120 -5.35 -4.58 -1.31
CA VAL A 120 -4.97 -4.51 -2.72
C VAL A 120 -4.23 -3.21 -2.92
N ASP A 121 -2.97 -3.31 -3.29
CA ASP A 121 -2.08 -2.16 -3.46
C ASP A 121 -1.47 -2.16 -4.86
N TRP A 122 -1.40 -0.97 -5.44
CA TRP A 122 -0.70 -0.72 -6.69
C TRP A 122 0.23 0.47 -6.52
N HIS A 123 1.50 0.23 -6.83
CA HIS A 123 2.58 1.21 -6.76
C HIS A 123 3.28 1.31 -8.10
N LEU A 124 3.47 2.52 -8.59
CA LEU A 124 4.25 2.83 -9.78
C LEU A 124 5.30 3.88 -9.43
N TYR A 125 6.54 3.61 -9.78
CA TYR A 125 7.65 4.55 -9.68
C TYR A 125 8.30 4.69 -11.05
N GLN A 126 8.60 5.92 -11.44
CA GLN A 126 9.35 6.18 -12.67
C GLN A 126 10.45 7.19 -12.37
N GLY A 127 11.65 6.90 -12.88
CA GLY A 127 12.83 7.71 -12.70
C GLY A 127 13.68 7.30 -11.51
N TYR A 128 14.93 6.96 -11.78
CA TYR A 128 15.91 6.48 -10.83
C TYR A 128 17.29 7.08 -11.12
N ALA A 129 18.20 6.99 -10.16
CA ALA A 129 19.62 7.21 -10.38
C ALA A 129 20.42 5.98 -9.99
N MET A 130 21.32 5.54 -10.87
CA MET A 130 22.33 4.52 -10.59
C MET A 130 23.48 5.17 -9.83
N LYS A 131 23.74 4.68 -8.62
CA LYS A 131 24.78 5.23 -7.75
C LYS A 131 26.18 4.82 -8.18
N ASN A 132 27.12 5.75 -7.99
CA ASN A 132 28.55 5.54 -8.17
C ASN A 132 28.87 5.01 -9.58
N ALA A 133 28.27 5.66 -10.58
CA ALA A 133 28.40 5.34 -11.98
C ALA A 133 29.76 5.78 -12.56
N ASP A 134 30.39 6.78 -11.95
CA ASP A 134 31.78 7.20 -12.17
C ASP A 134 32.80 6.05 -12.06
N ARG A 135 32.47 4.98 -11.33
CA ARG A 135 33.35 3.82 -11.15
C ARG A 135 33.44 2.88 -12.36
N TRP A 136 32.52 2.99 -13.31
CA TRP A 136 32.45 2.12 -14.50
C TRP A 136 32.09 2.88 -15.77
N ASN A 137 31.91 4.20 -15.69
CA ASN A 137 31.62 5.06 -16.81
C ASN A 137 32.46 6.34 -16.69
N ASP A 138 33.49 6.42 -17.53
CA ASP A 138 34.47 7.51 -17.55
C ASP A 138 33.88 8.87 -17.98
N THR A 139 32.66 8.89 -18.54
CA THR A 139 31.99 10.15 -18.92
C THR A 139 31.34 10.84 -17.72
N ILE A 140 31.27 10.17 -16.56
CA ILE A 140 30.61 10.68 -15.36
C ILE A 140 31.65 11.26 -14.41
N SER A 141 31.49 12.54 -14.06
CA SER A 141 32.38 13.20 -13.12
C SER A 141 32.25 12.63 -11.69
N PRO A 142 33.36 12.48 -10.95
CA PRO A 142 33.32 12.15 -9.52
C PRO A 142 32.48 13.10 -8.65
N ASP A 143 32.29 14.36 -9.08
CA ASP A 143 31.47 15.35 -8.36
C ASP A 143 29.95 15.09 -8.50
N GLU A 144 29.57 14.46 -9.60
CA GLU A 144 28.20 14.01 -9.93
C GLU A 144 28.20 12.50 -10.23
N PRO A 145 28.51 11.66 -9.23
CA PRO A 145 28.90 10.26 -9.44
C PRO A 145 27.72 9.34 -9.77
N ASN A 146 26.57 9.86 -10.20
CA ASN A 146 25.37 9.05 -10.43
C ASN A 146 24.90 9.18 -11.88
N LEU A 147 24.53 8.07 -12.50
CA LEU A 147 23.85 8.07 -13.80
C LEU A 147 22.34 8.20 -13.59
N ILE A 148 21.74 9.27 -14.13
CA ILE A 148 20.29 9.49 -14.08
C ILE A 148 19.61 8.63 -15.15
N ARG A 149 18.56 7.90 -14.76
CA ARG A 149 17.75 6.99 -15.59
C ARG A 149 16.27 7.28 -15.39
N GLU A 150 15.77 8.29 -16.10
CA GLU A 150 14.36 8.71 -16.06
C GLU A 150 13.41 7.70 -16.74
N ASP A 151 13.98 6.84 -17.58
CA ASP A 151 13.33 5.79 -18.35
C ASP A 151 13.01 4.52 -17.55
N ILE A 152 13.64 4.34 -16.37
CA ILE A 152 13.39 3.16 -15.53
C ILE A 152 12.06 3.31 -14.81
N ASN A 153 11.19 2.33 -15.05
CA ASN A 153 9.91 2.17 -14.38
C ASN A 153 10.01 0.98 -13.42
N ALA A 154 9.43 1.12 -12.23
CA ALA A 154 9.23 0.04 -11.29
C ALA A 154 7.76 -0.04 -10.92
N ALA A 155 7.17 -1.21 -11.06
CA ALA A 155 5.76 -1.46 -10.77
C ALA A 155 5.61 -2.56 -9.74
N SER A 156 4.62 -2.43 -8.86
CA SER A 156 4.21 -3.49 -7.95
C SER A 156 2.70 -3.47 -7.78
N PHE A 157 2.08 -4.61 -8.02
CA PHE A 157 0.69 -4.91 -7.72
C PHE A 157 0.65 -6.05 -6.71
N SER A 158 -0.10 -5.89 -5.63
CA SER A 158 -0.14 -6.85 -4.53
C SER A 158 -1.59 -7.08 -4.10
N ILE A 159 -1.98 -8.33 -3.92
CA ILE A 159 -3.22 -8.74 -3.27
C ILE A 159 -2.83 -9.58 -2.06
N ASN A 160 -3.21 -9.12 -0.87
CA ASN A 160 -2.89 -9.78 0.37
C ASN A 160 -4.17 -10.08 1.15
N ALA A 161 -4.29 -11.30 1.66
CA ALA A 161 -5.43 -11.73 2.46
C ALA A 161 -4.96 -12.30 3.80
N TRP A 162 -5.35 -11.69 4.93
CA TRP A 162 -5.01 -12.15 6.28
C TRP A 162 -6.20 -12.86 6.90
N GLN A 163 -5.96 -14.09 7.37
CA GLN A 163 -6.86 -14.86 8.21
C GLN A 163 -6.30 -14.93 9.63
N PHE A 164 -7.06 -14.44 10.60
CA PHE A 164 -6.65 -14.42 12.01
C PHE A 164 -7.25 -15.60 12.76
N PHE A 165 -6.45 -16.28 13.58
CA PHE A 165 -6.91 -17.45 14.33
C PHE A 165 -7.85 -17.06 15.47
N LYS A 166 -7.64 -15.89 16.09
CA LYS A 166 -8.60 -15.31 17.02
C LYS A 166 -9.56 -14.37 16.30
N ASN A 167 -10.85 -14.67 16.40
CA ASN A 167 -11.93 -13.82 15.89
C ASN A 167 -11.95 -12.42 16.53
N ASP A 168 -11.39 -12.28 17.73
CA ASP A 168 -11.23 -11.02 18.43
C ASP A 168 -10.28 -10.04 17.74
N PHE A 169 -9.36 -10.55 16.93
CA PHE A 169 -8.44 -9.70 16.20
C PHE A 169 -9.08 -9.22 14.90
N LYS A 170 -9.29 -7.91 14.78
CA LYS A 170 -9.80 -7.24 13.58
C LYS A 170 -8.77 -6.25 13.03
N MET A 171 -8.40 -6.43 11.77
CA MET A 171 -7.45 -5.53 11.09
C MET A 171 -7.97 -4.07 11.03
N ALA A 172 -9.28 -3.89 10.86
CA ALA A 172 -9.91 -2.57 10.93
C ALA A 172 -9.62 -1.83 12.25
N ALA A 173 -9.55 -2.57 13.37
CA ALA A 173 -9.20 -2.02 14.68
C ALA A 173 -7.69 -1.83 14.83
N PHE A 174 -6.88 -2.74 14.27
CA PHE A 174 -5.42 -2.63 14.21
C PHE A 174 -4.98 -1.33 13.51
N LYS A 175 -5.54 -1.06 12.31
CA LYS A 175 -5.29 0.19 11.54
C LYS A 175 -5.86 1.44 12.22
N GLY A 176 -6.79 1.29 13.16
CA GLY A 176 -7.38 2.37 13.92
C GLY A 176 -8.36 3.27 13.17
N LYS A 177 -8.69 2.99 11.90
CA LYS A 177 -9.54 3.85 11.06
C LYS A 177 -11.04 3.68 11.36
N THR A 178 -11.60 2.49 11.15
CA THR A 178 -13.04 2.21 11.30
C THR A 178 -13.37 1.46 12.59
N ALA A 179 -12.37 1.11 13.38
CA ALA A 179 -12.52 0.51 14.71
C ALA A 179 -11.33 0.87 15.61
N SER A 180 -11.43 0.57 16.90
CA SER A 180 -10.32 0.66 17.85
C SER A 180 -10.39 -0.47 18.86
N TYR A 181 -9.24 -0.94 19.35
CA TYR A 181 -9.20 -1.88 20.48
C TYR A 181 -9.44 -1.15 21.79
N HIS A 182 -9.88 -1.84 22.84
CA HIS A 182 -9.98 -1.35 24.22
C HIS A 182 -9.22 -2.24 25.22
N ARG A 183 -8.78 -3.40 24.75
CA ARG A 183 -7.97 -4.37 25.48
C ARG A 183 -6.85 -4.89 24.59
N ASP A 184 -5.86 -5.50 25.21
CA ASP A 184 -4.76 -6.14 24.51
C ASP A 184 -5.24 -7.40 23.79
N VAL A 185 -4.80 -7.58 22.55
CA VAL A 185 -5.15 -8.75 21.74
C VAL A 185 -3.90 -9.27 21.06
N ARG A 186 -3.74 -10.59 21.08
CA ARG A 186 -2.68 -11.32 20.39
C ARG A 186 -3.25 -12.46 19.59
N THR A 187 -2.72 -12.70 18.40
CA THR A 187 -3.15 -13.80 17.55
C THR A 187 -2.04 -14.24 16.60
N PHE A 188 -2.06 -15.52 16.25
CA PHE A 188 -1.44 -15.98 15.02
C PHE A 188 -2.31 -15.61 13.82
N TYR A 189 -1.68 -15.47 12.67
CA TYR A 189 -2.36 -15.25 11.41
C TYR A 189 -1.69 -16.04 10.28
N LEU A 190 -2.46 -16.22 9.22
CA LEU A 190 -1.97 -16.70 7.94
C LEU A 190 -2.27 -15.65 6.88
N LYS A 191 -1.23 -15.15 6.22
CA LYS A 191 -1.35 -14.21 5.10
C LYS A 191 -1.16 -14.97 3.80
N TYR A 192 -2.18 -14.97 2.96
CA TYR A 192 -2.09 -15.38 1.56
C TYR A 192 -1.68 -14.18 0.73
N THR A 193 -0.66 -14.32 -0.10
CA THR A 193 -0.09 -13.19 -0.84
C THR A 193 0.05 -13.54 -2.32
N THR A 194 -0.40 -12.64 -3.17
CA THR A 194 -0.23 -12.67 -4.62
C THR A 194 0.42 -11.35 -5.02
N ASN A 195 1.58 -11.40 -5.68
CA ASN A 195 2.30 -10.19 -6.08
C ASN A 195 2.71 -10.27 -7.54
N TYR A 196 2.61 -9.16 -8.25
CA TYR A 196 3.26 -8.95 -9.53
C TYR A 196 4.14 -7.70 -9.41
N TYR A 197 5.44 -7.83 -9.63
CA TYR A 197 6.35 -6.70 -9.47
C TYR A 197 7.56 -6.84 -10.39
N GLY A 198 8.21 -5.72 -10.67
CA GLY A 198 9.38 -5.71 -11.51
C GLY A 198 9.80 -4.32 -11.93
N ILE A 199 10.81 -4.31 -12.80
CA ILE A 199 11.35 -3.12 -13.42
C ILE A 199 11.38 -3.28 -14.92
N SER A 200 11.19 -2.16 -15.62
CA SER A 200 11.27 -2.09 -17.06
C SER A 200 11.90 -0.78 -17.51
N SER A 201 12.47 -0.80 -18.70
CA SER A 201 12.96 0.37 -19.42
C SER A 201 12.81 0.13 -20.93
N ALA A 202 12.79 1.22 -21.71
CA ALA A 202 12.87 1.18 -23.17
C ALA A 202 14.25 0.70 -23.67
N GLN A 203 15.29 0.86 -22.86
CA GLN A 203 16.66 0.41 -23.11
C GLN A 203 17.03 -0.68 -22.10
N PRO A 204 18.15 -1.39 -22.29
CA PRO A 204 18.66 -2.27 -21.24
C PRO A 204 18.76 -1.57 -19.89
N ILE A 205 18.33 -2.25 -18.82
CA ILE A 205 18.33 -1.71 -17.46
C ILE A 205 19.76 -1.40 -17.04
N LEU A 206 20.70 -2.29 -17.35
CA LEU A 206 22.12 -2.07 -17.14
C LEU A 206 22.77 -1.49 -18.42
N PRO A 207 23.57 -0.42 -18.29
CA PRO A 207 24.39 0.11 -19.38
C PRO A 207 25.37 -0.92 -19.94
N ILE A 208 25.85 -0.69 -21.16
CA ILE A 208 26.67 -1.63 -21.93
C ILE A 208 27.98 -1.99 -21.20
N GLU A 209 28.53 -1.06 -20.42
CA GLU A 209 29.74 -1.23 -19.61
C GLU A 209 29.58 -2.29 -18.50
N LEU A 210 28.35 -2.61 -18.14
CA LEU A 210 27.99 -3.60 -17.12
C LEU A 210 27.30 -4.84 -17.72
N GLN A 211 27.35 -5.00 -19.04
CA GLN A 211 26.78 -6.16 -19.72
C GLN A 211 27.84 -7.24 -19.94
N ASP A 212 27.44 -8.48 -19.66
CA ASP A 212 28.20 -9.68 -19.98
C ASP A 212 27.56 -10.34 -21.20
N THR A 213 28.31 -10.44 -22.29
CA THR A 213 27.83 -10.98 -23.57
C THR A 213 27.49 -12.46 -23.49
N ALA A 214 28.02 -13.19 -22.51
CA ALA A 214 27.65 -14.59 -22.25
C ALA A 214 26.33 -14.72 -21.47
N GLU A 215 25.89 -13.66 -20.79
CA GLU A 215 24.77 -13.70 -19.85
C GLU A 215 23.66 -12.72 -20.23
N SER A 216 22.68 -13.21 -20.99
CA SER A 216 21.53 -12.42 -21.50
C SER A 216 20.76 -11.62 -20.45
N LYS A 217 20.85 -12.00 -19.16
CA LYS A 217 20.20 -11.32 -18.04
C LYS A 217 20.75 -9.91 -17.80
N THR A 218 22.02 -9.68 -18.11
CA THR A 218 22.63 -8.35 -17.92
C THR A 218 22.13 -7.34 -18.96
N SER A 219 21.70 -7.81 -20.14
CA SER A 219 21.15 -6.97 -21.20
C SER A 219 19.62 -6.86 -21.14
N ALA A 220 18.99 -7.28 -20.04
CA ALA A 220 17.54 -7.28 -19.91
C ALA A 220 16.97 -5.85 -19.84
N SER A 221 15.89 -5.62 -20.58
CA SER A 221 15.07 -4.39 -20.51
C SER A 221 13.88 -4.55 -19.56
N VAL A 222 13.50 -5.78 -19.22
CA VAL A 222 12.46 -6.11 -18.24
C VAL A 222 12.98 -7.18 -17.29
N ILE A 223 12.77 -6.98 -16.00
CA ILE A 223 12.98 -8.00 -14.95
C ILE A 223 11.74 -7.98 -14.07
N GLY A 224 11.05 -9.11 -13.92
CA GLY A 224 9.81 -9.17 -13.17
C GLY A 224 9.57 -10.51 -12.51
N ALA A 225 8.58 -10.54 -11.62
CA ALA A 225 8.14 -11.75 -10.97
C ALA A 225 6.65 -11.71 -10.66
N PHE A 226 6.04 -12.89 -10.76
CA PHE A 226 4.72 -13.18 -10.23
C PHE A 226 4.86 -14.19 -9.08
N ASP A 227 4.40 -13.83 -7.90
CA ASP A 227 4.48 -14.65 -6.70
C ASP A 227 3.10 -15.03 -6.21
N VAL A 228 2.97 -16.27 -5.74
CA VAL A 228 1.85 -16.71 -4.90
C VAL A 228 2.41 -17.49 -3.72
N GLY A 229 1.92 -17.20 -2.51
CA GLY A 229 2.29 -18.03 -1.38
C GLY A 229 1.66 -17.60 -0.08
N VAL A 230 2.28 -18.06 1.01
CA VAL A 230 1.70 -18.03 2.33
C VAL A 230 2.76 -17.58 3.35
N VAL A 231 2.35 -16.64 4.21
CA VAL A 231 3.19 -16.06 5.25
C VAL A 231 2.49 -16.25 6.60
N PRO A 232 2.86 -17.26 7.39
CA PRO A 232 2.43 -17.34 8.78
C PRO A 232 3.09 -16.22 9.58
N GLY A 233 2.37 -15.73 10.58
CA GLY A 233 2.88 -14.66 11.43
C GLY A 233 2.12 -14.51 12.73
N TYR A 234 2.54 -13.51 13.48
CA TYR A 234 1.99 -13.15 14.78
C TYR A 234 1.69 -11.66 14.82
N ALA A 235 0.55 -11.32 15.41
CA ALA A 235 0.11 -9.95 15.58
C ALA A 235 -0.22 -9.69 17.05
N TYR A 236 0.17 -8.51 17.52
CA TYR A 236 -0.09 -8.02 18.86
C TYR A 236 -0.57 -6.57 18.81
N VAL A 237 -1.59 -6.26 19.60
CA VAL A 237 -2.05 -4.90 19.84
C VAL A 237 -2.16 -4.67 21.34
N ARG A 238 -1.67 -3.51 21.76
CA ARG A 238 -1.84 -2.96 23.10
C ARG A 238 -2.58 -1.65 23.03
N ARG A 239 -3.47 -1.41 24.00
CA ARG A 239 -4.05 -0.08 24.20
C ARG A 239 -3.78 0.43 25.60
N TRP A 240 -3.30 1.67 25.67
CA TRP A 240 -3.16 2.42 26.90
C TRP A 240 -3.89 3.75 26.81
N ARG A 241 -5.02 3.86 27.52
CA ARG A 241 -5.94 5.02 27.48
C ARG A 241 -6.37 5.35 26.04
N ILE A 242 -5.83 6.42 25.48
CA ILE A 242 -6.12 6.91 24.12
C ILE A 242 -5.07 6.45 23.10
N PHE A 243 -3.93 5.93 23.55
CA PHE A 243 -2.85 5.44 22.70
C PHE A 243 -3.04 3.96 22.39
N GLN A 244 -2.96 3.61 21.12
CA GLN A 244 -2.97 2.23 20.64
C GLN A 244 -1.67 1.97 19.89
N ILE A 245 -1.03 0.84 20.12
CA ILE A 245 0.13 0.38 19.37
C ILE A 245 -0.09 -1.06 18.95
N GLY A 246 0.24 -1.37 17.70
CA GLY A 246 0.08 -2.65 17.07
C GLY A 246 1.32 -3.00 16.27
N ILE A 247 1.75 -4.23 16.38
CA ILE A 247 2.85 -4.80 15.61
C ILE A 247 2.38 -6.12 15.03
N MET A 248 2.74 -6.39 13.79
CA MET A 248 2.57 -7.69 13.18
C MET A 248 3.79 -8.04 12.35
N GLY A 249 4.19 -9.30 12.44
CA GLY A 249 5.37 -9.82 11.78
C GLY A 249 5.13 -11.26 11.32
N GLY A 250 5.64 -11.61 10.15
CA GLY A 250 5.55 -12.95 9.60
C GLY A 250 6.73 -13.29 8.69
N LEU A 251 7.01 -14.58 8.58
CA LEU A 251 8.02 -15.14 7.69
C LEU A 251 7.39 -16.31 6.94
N GLY A 252 7.50 -16.30 5.62
CA GLY A 252 6.89 -17.30 4.77
C GLY A 252 7.67 -17.55 3.49
N LEU A 253 7.06 -18.34 2.63
CA LEU A 253 7.60 -18.74 1.34
C LEU A 253 6.58 -18.48 0.25
N VAL A 254 7.06 -18.10 -0.93
CA VAL A 254 6.25 -17.96 -2.14
C VAL A 254 6.83 -18.80 -3.27
N LEU A 255 5.93 -19.36 -4.06
CA LEU A 255 6.24 -19.82 -5.40
C LEU A 255 6.32 -18.60 -6.30
N GLN A 256 7.45 -18.44 -6.96
CA GLN A 256 7.79 -17.27 -7.75
C GLN A 256 8.07 -17.69 -9.20
N SER A 257 7.28 -17.16 -10.13
CA SER A 257 7.58 -17.16 -11.56
C SER A 257 8.38 -15.91 -11.89
N LYS A 258 9.66 -16.09 -12.22
CA LYS A 258 10.64 -15.05 -12.51
C LYS A 258 10.74 -14.89 -14.02
N ILE A 259 10.71 -13.65 -14.51
CA ILE A 259 10.81 -13.33 -15.92
C ILE A 259 11.91 -12.30 -16.18
N TYR A 260 12.58 -12.43 -17.32
CA TYR A 260 13.35 -11.34 -17.90
C TYR A 260 13.18 -11.32 -19.41
N THR A 261 13.27 -10.12 -19.99
CA THR A 261 13.16 -9.90 -21.44
C THR A 261 14.41 -9.17 -21.93
N PHE A 262 15.02 -9.69 -22.99
CA PHE A 262 16.16 -9.10 -23.68
C PHE A 262 15.94 -9.27 -25.18
N GLU A 263 16.19 -8.22 -25.99
CA GLU A 263 16.07 -8.28 -27.47
C GLU A 263 14.78 -8.93 -28.00
N GLY A 264 13.64 -8.65 -27.35
CA GLY A 264 12.34 -9.25 -27.71
C GLY A 264 12.12 -10.70 -27.26
N THR A 265 13.16 -11.38 -26.76
CA THR A 265 13.07 -12.72 -26.20
C THR A 265 12.75 -12.67 -24.71
N THR A 266 11.70 -13.37 -24.28
CA THR A 266 11.33 -13.49 -22.86
C THR A 266 11.65 -14.88 -22.36
N ARG A 267 12.34 -14.96 -21.23
CA ARG A 267 12.63 -16.21 -20.53
C ARG A 267 11.93 -16.22 -19.17
N SER A 268 11.40 -17.37 -18.79
CA SER A 268 10.68 -17.57 -17.53
C SER A 268 11.26 -18.74 -16.74
N PHE A 269 11.24 -18.61 -15.43
CA PHE A 269 11.78 -19.60 -14.49
C PHE A 269 10.86 -19.70 -13.29
N LEU A 270 10.73 -20.89 -12.73
CA LEU A 270 10.05 -21.09 -11.45
C LEU A 270 11.09 -21.19 -10.34
N GLY A 271 10.75 -20.69 -9.17
CA GLY A 271 11.57 -20.83 -7.98
C GLY A 271 10.80 -20.54 -6.71
N LEU A 272 11.49 -20.67 -5.58
CA LEU A 272 10.98 -20.28 -4.28
C LEU A 272 11.68 -19.01 -3.81
N ALA A 273 10.96 -18.17 -3.09
CA ALA A 273 11.53 -16.99 -2.44
C ALA A 273 10.97 -16.81 -1.02
N PRO A 274 11.79 -16.40 -0.05
CA PRO A 274 11.29 -16.03 1.27
C PRO A 274 10.55 -14.70 1.22
N ARG A 275 9.50 -14.56 2.04
CA ARG A 275 8.77 -13.31 2.24
C ARG A 275 8.72 -12.96 3.72
N VAL A 276 9.06 -11.70 4.00
CA VAL A 276 8.98 -11.09 5.32
C VAL A 276 7.85 -10.09 5.28
N ASP A 277 6.89 -10.24 6.20
CA ASP A 277 5.79 -9.29 6.40
C ASP A 277 6.05 -8.57 7.71
N PHE A 278 6.15 -7.25 7.71
CA PHE A 278 6.32 -6.47 8.93
C PHE A 278 5.55 -5.16 8.86
N LYS A 279 4.71 -4.93 9.87
CA LYS A 279 3.86 -3.74 9.95
C LYS A 279 3.74 -3.25 11.38
N ILE A 280 3.98 -1.96 11.56
CA ILE A 280 3.80 -1.25 12.83
C ILE A 280 2.74 -0.17 12.63
N VAL A 281 1.77 -0.14 13.53
CA VAL A 281 0.75 0.91 13.56
C VAL A 281 0.60 1.42 14.99
N GLY A 282 0.68 2.72 15.22
CA GLY A 282 0.50 3.24 16.57
C GLY A 282 0.18 4.72 16.64
N GLY A 283 -0.57 5.14 17.65
CA GLY A 283 -0.94 6.54 17.82
C GLY A 283 -2.20 6.74 18.66
N ILE A 284 -2.83 7.89 18.50
CA ILE A 284 -4.02 8.32 19.24
C ILE A 284 -5.27 7.84 18.53
N ASN A 285 -6.15 7.14 19.24
CA ASN A 285 -7.41 6.65 18.70
C ASN A 285 -8.59 6.95 19.64
N LYS A 286 -9.32 8.05 19.39
CA LYS A 286 -10.56 8.42 20.10
C LYS A 286 -11.76 8.13 19.22
N PRO A 287 -13.00 8.03 19.72
CA PRO A 287 -14.16 7.72 18.87
C PRO A 287 -14.39 8.68 17.69
N LYS A 288 -14.15 9.99 17.86
CA LYS A 288 -14.40 11.02 16.84
C LYS A 288 -13.25 11.24 15.86
N TYR A 289 -12.01 11.01 16.27
CA TYR A 289 -10.81 11.28 15.46
C TYR A 289 -9.68 10.32 15.82
N PHE A 290 -8.69 10.21 14.93
CA PHE A 290 -7.49 9.44 15.16
C PHE A 290 -6.28 10.08 14.49
N ILE A 291 -5.10 9.79 15.02
CA ILE A 291 -3.80 10.12 14.45
C ILE A 291 -2.92 8.89 14.66
N MET A 292 -2.52 8.22 13.59
CA MET A 292 -1.78 6.96 13.63
C MET A 292 -0.52 7.07 12.78
N PHE A 293 0.62 6.73 13.36
CA PHE A 293 1.81 6.36 12.62
C PHE A 293 1.63 4.96 12.02
N VAL A 294 2.00 4.79 10.76
CA VAL A 294 1.94 3.54 10.01
C VAL A 294 3.28 3.33 9.32
N SER A 295 3.89 2.19 9.57
CA SER A 295 5.11 1.74 8.90
C SER A 295 4.85 0.38 8.27
N ASP A 296 5.12 0.28 6.97
CA ASP A 296 5.05 -0.95 6.19
C ASP A 296 6.42 -1.18 5.54
N PHE A 297 6.94 -2.40 5.70
CA PHE A 297 8.18 -2.85 5.07
C PHE A 297 7.89 -4.06 4.19
N ASP A 298 8.31 -3.98 2.93
CA ASP A 298 8.19 -5.08 1.97
C ASP A 298 9.51 -5.23 1.22
N ASN A 299 10.06 -6.45 1.23
CA ASN A 299 11.29 -6.79 0.55
C ASN A 299 11.01 -7.86 -0.50
N LYS A 300 11.18 -7.47 -1.75
CA LYS A 300 10.96 -8.32 -2.91
C LYS A 300 12.30 -8.61 -3.58
N SER A 301 12.49 -9.85 -3.96
CA SER A 301 13.73 -10.32 -4.59
C SER A 301 13.42 -11.29 -5.72
N ILE A 302 14.28 -11.26 -6.73
CA ILE A 302 14.28 -12.14 -7.90
C ILE A 302 15.73 -12.60 -8.06
N ALA A 303 15.98 -13.90 -8.11
CA ALA A 303 17.33 -14.44 -8.24
C ALA A 303 17.39 -15.47 -9.36
N PHE A 304 18.36 -15.32 -10.25
CA PHE A 304 18.70 -16.20 -11.37
C PHE A 304 20.17 -16.60 -11.22
N ASN A 305 20.45 -17.70 -10.52
CA ASN A 305 21.82 -18.11 -10.17
C ASN A 305 22.59 -16.94 -9.52
N ASP A 306 23.65 -16.46 -10.17
CA ASP A 306 24.51 -15.38 -9.67
C ASP A 306 23.95 -13.97 -9.91
N PHE A 307 22.91 -13.83 -10.73
CA PHE A 307 22.24 -12.56 -10.97
C PHE A 307 21.05 -12.41 -10.02
N SER A 308 21.04 -11.37 -9.19
CA SER A 308 19.90 -11.10 -8.29
C SER A 308 19.45 -9.65 -8.32
N TYR A 309 18.15 -9.48 -8.46
CA TYR A 309 17.44 -8.23 -8.31
C TYR A 309 16.77 -8.17 -6.94
N LYS A 310 16.96 -7.06 -6.21
CA LYS A 310 16.32 -6.82 -4.91
C LYS A 310 15.68 -5.44 -4.93
N GLN A 311 14.46 -5.35 -4.43
CA GLN A 311 13.72 -4.11 -4.27
C GLN A 311 13.11 -4.06 -2.88
N THR A 312 13.32 -2.93 -2.20
CA THR A 312 12.79 -2.72 -0.86
C THR A 312 11.82 -1.57 -0.91
N TYR A 313 10.57 -1.82 -0.56
CA TYR A 313 9.55 -0.80 -0.38
C TYR A 313 9.50 -0.42 1.09
N TYR A 314 9.63 0.87 1.36
CA TYR A 314 9.51 1.41 2.69
C TYR A 314 8.52 2.56 2.69
N ASN A 315 7.44 2.38 3.45
CA ASN A 315 6.37 3.35 3.59
C ASN A 315 6.27 3.79 5.04
N LEU A 316 6.49 5.08 5.27
CA LEU A 316 6.29 5.73 6.58
C LEU A 316 5.25 6.81 6.44
N ARG A 317 4.17 6.73 7.22
CA ARG A 317 3.05 7.66 7.11
C ARG A 317 2.51 8.04 8.48
N ILE A 318 2.10 9.29 8.62
CA ILE A 318 1.22 9.75 9.69
C ILE A 318 -0.16 9.93 9.08
N VAL A 319 -1.13 9.18 9.59
CA VAL A 319 -2.51 9.14 9.11
C VAL A 319 -3.41 9.84 10.13
N GLY A 320 -4.01 10.96 9.74
CA GLY A 320 -4.97 11.70 10.55
C GLY A 320 -6.38 11.63 9.94
N GLY A 321 -7.41 11.44 10.76
CA GLY A 321 -8.76 11.37 10.23
C GLY A 321 -9.87 11.62 11.25
N ILE A 322 -11.06 11.89 10.71
CA ILE A 322 -12.29 12.15 11.46
C ILE A 322 -13.36 11.12 11.12
N ARG A 323 -14.24 10.82 12.08
CA ARG A 323 -15.34 9.88 11.93
C ARG A 323 -16.67 10.60 12.05
N LEU A 324 -17.37 10.75 10.93
CA LEU A 324 -18.64 11.47 10.79
C LEU A 324 -19.82 10.50 10.98
N ASN A 325 -20.77 10.85 11.83
CA ASN A 325 -22.00 10.06 12.01
C ASN A 325 -22.95 10.29 10.84
N VAL A 326 -23.23 9.25 10.05
CA VAL A 326 -24.10 9.37 8.86
C VAL A 326 -25.59 9.14 9.21
N SER A 327 -25.89 8.27 10.18
CA SER A 327 -27.27 7.90 10.57
C SER A 327 -28.05 9.07 11.15
N LYS A 328 -27.49 9.76 12.15
CA LYS A 328 -28.19 10.88 12.84
C LYS A 328 -28.56 12.02 11.89
N LYS A 329 -27.77 12.25 10.84
CA LYS A 329 -28.03 13.32 9.87
C LYS A 329 -29.12 12.92 8.87
N LYS A 330 -29.19 11.64 8.51
CA LYS A 330 -30.26 11.08 7.66
C LYS A 330 -31.60 11.06 8.42
N GLU A 331 -31.62 10.55 9.64
CA GLU A 331 -32.80 10.54 10.52
C GLU A 331 -33.33 11.95 10.79
N ALA A 332 -32.44 12.91 11.09
CA ALA A 332 -32.84 14.31 11.27
C ALA A 332 -33.37 14.96 9.99
N ARG A 333 -32.83 14.60 8.82
CA ARG A 333 -33.33 15.10 7.52
C ARG A 333 -34.69 14.52 7.18
N GLU A 334 -34.87 13.22 7.33
CA GLU A 334 -36.14 12.52 7.10
C GLU A 334 -37.24 13.02 8.06
N ALA A 335 -36.88 13.28 9.33
CA ALA A 335 -37.81 13.88 10.31
C ALA A 335 -38.20 15.32 9.95
N ALA A 336 -37.26 16.12 9.44
CA ALA A 336 -37.53 17.49 8.99
C ALA A 336 -38.40 17.53 7.72
N GLU A 337 -38.14 16.65 6.76
CA GLU A 337 -38.94 16.50 5.53
C GLU A 337 -40.37 16.08 5.84
N LYS A 338 -40.56 15.12 6.76
CA LYS A 338 -41.89 14.70 7.21
C LYS A 338 -42.66 15.83 7.90
N LYS A 339 -42.00 16.58 8.78
CA LYS A 339 -42.60 17.74 9.45
C LYS A 339 -43.03 18.83 8.46
N ALA A 340 -42.21 19.10 7.44
CA ALA A 340 -42.55 20.08 6.40
C ALA A 340 -43.74 19.63 5.53
N GLN A 341 -43.86 18.32 5.25
CA GLN A 341 -45.03 17.76 4.54
C GLN A 341 -46.31 17.88 5.38
N ASP A 342 -46.24 17.54 6.68
CA ASP A 342 -47.38 17.64 7.60
C ASP A 342 -47.85 19.11 7.78
N GLU A 343 -46.92 20.07 7.79
CA GLU A 343 -47.23 21.51 7.85
C GLU A 343 -47.87 22.01 6.54
N ALA A 344 -47.35 21.62 5.38
CA ALA A 344 -47.93 21.97 4.08
C ALA A 344 -49.33 21.38 3.87
N GLU A 345 -49.59 20.17 4.38
CA GLU A 345 -50.92 19.55 4.31
C GLU A 345 -51.93 20.25 5.24
N LYS A 346 -51.49 20.69 6.43
CA LYS A 346 -52.32 21.49 7.35
C LYS A 346 -52.68 22.87 6.78
N GLU A 347 -51.76 23.53 6.09
CA GLU A 347 -52.06 24.81 5.42
C GLU A 347 -53.06 24.63 4.27
N LYS A 348 -52.92 23.58 3.46
CA LYS A 348 -53.91 23.27 2.42
C LYS A 348 -55.31 23.02 2.98
N ARG A 349 -55.43 22.37 4.15
CA ARG A 349 -56.71 22.13 4.83
C ARG A 349 -57.31 23.38 5.49
N LYS A 350 -56.54 24.45 5.71
CA LYS A 350 -57.04 25.73 6.25
C LYS A 350 -57.54 26.68 5.17
N ASN A 351 -57.15 26.46 3.93
CA ASN A 351 -57.52 27.28 2.77
C ASN A 351 -58.65 26.66 1.91
N LEU A 352 -59.21 25.54 2.38
CA LEU A 352 -60.46 24.92 1.94
C LEU A 352 -61.51 25.18 3.02
#